data_AF-A0AAW0HN67-F1
#
_entry.id   AF-A0AAW0HN67-F1
#
_cell.length_a   1.000
_cell.length_b   1.000
_cell.length_c   1.000
_cell.angle_alpha   90.00
_cell.angle_beta   90.00
_cell.angle_gamma   90.00
#
_symmetry.space_group_name_H-M   'P 1'
#
loop_
_entity.id
_entity.type
_entity.pdbx_description
1 polymer ?
#
loop_
_entity_poly.entity_id
_entity_poly.type
_entity_poly.pdbx_seq_one_letter_code
_entity_poly.pdbx_strand_id
1 'polypeptide(L)' 'SEIGNFEVGKEFDALLINPKASDSPIDLFYGDFVGDISDAVIQKFLYLGDDRNIEEVYVGGKQVVPFSSSV' A
#
# COMPACT_ATOMS: atom_id res chain seq x y z
N SER A 1 21.53 2.91 6.69
CA SER A 1 20.58 2.83 5.57
C SER A 1 19.53 3.88 5.81
N GLU A 2 19.28 4.78 4.86
CA GLU A 2 18.33 5.90 5.01
C GLU A 2 16.87 5.48 4.78
N ILE A 3 16.65 4.39 4.03
CA ILE A 3 15.33 3.88 3.62
C ILE A 3 15.21 2.36 3.81
N GLY A 4 14.02 1.82 3.55
CA GLY A 4 13.75 0.38 3.37
C GLY A 4 12.87 -0.28 4.43
N ASN A 5 12.60 0.36 5.56
CA ASN A 5 11.63 -0.08 6.58
C ASN A 5 11.20 1.12 7.47
N PHE A 6 10.33 0.87 8.46
CA PHE A 6 9.77 1.90 9.35
C PHE A 6 10.56 2.13 10.66
N GLU A 7 11.88 1.97 10.65
CA GLU A 7 12.73 2.30 11.80
C GLU A 7 12.83 3.82 12.06
N VAL A 8 12.86 4.22 13.34
CA VAL A 8 13.00 5.62 13.74
C VAL A 8 14.33 6.19 13.23
N GLY A 9 14.27 7.40 12.65
CA GLY A 9 15.42 8.10 12.10
C GLY A 9 15.63 7.90 10.59
N LYS A 10 14.80 7.08 9.93
CA LYS A 10 14.78 6.91 8.47
C LYS A 10 13.85 7.91 7.80
N GLU A 11 14.06 8.12 6.50
CA GLU A 11 13.12 8.86 5.66
C GLU A 11 11.82 8.05 5.48
N PHE A 12 10.69 8.77 5.41
CA PHE A 12 9.40 8.14 5.19
C PHE A 12 9.14 7.97 3.69
N ASP A 13 9.70 6.88 3.16
CA ASP A 13 9.47 6.37 1.82
C ASP A 13 8.51 5.18 1.90
N ALA A 14 7.26 5.38 1.47
CA ALA A 14 6.18 4.43 1.73
C ALA A 14 5.07 4.49 0.68
N LEU A 15 4.32 3.38 0.59
CA LEU A 15 3.09 3.28 -0.19
C LEU A 15 1.92 3.02 0.76
N LEU A 16 0.81 3.75 0.59
CA LEU A 16 -0.45 3.41 1.23
C LEU A 16 -1.22 2.46 0.30
N ILE A 17 -1.45 1.24 0.76
CA ILE A 17 -2.12 0.20 -0.02
C ILE A 17 -3.57 0.04 0.43
N ASN A 18 -4.51 0.12 -0.51
CA ASN A 18 -5.91 -0.25 -0.34
C ASN A 18 -6.30 -1.43 -1.23
N PRO A 19 -6.35 -2.66 -0.68
CA PRO A 19 -6.80 -3.85 -1.42
C PRO A 19 -8.26 -3.79 -1.85
N LYS A 20 -9.06 -2.88 -1.25
CA LYS A 20 -10.48 -2.64 -1.56
C LYS A 20 -10.69 -1.36 -2.37
N ALA A 21 -9.66 -0.86 -3.03
CA ALA A 21 -9.76 0.29 -3.92
C ALA A 21 -10.85 0.08 -4.99
N SER A 22 -11.36 1.18 -5.55
CA SER A 22 -12.32 1.10 -6.66
C SER A 22 -11.69 0.37 -7.84
N ASP A 23 -12.43 -0.57 -8.45
CA ASP A 23 -11.93 -1.41 -9.54
C ASP A 23 -10.67 -2.22 -9.19
N SER A 24 -10.51 -2.58 -7.90
CA SER A 24 -9.42 -3.44 -7.44
C SER A 24 -9.45 -4.81 -8.15
N PRO A 25 -8.29 -5.34 -8.58
CA PRO A 25 -8.19 -6.71 -9.09
C PRO A 25 -8.29 -7.77 -7.97
N ILE A 26 -8.36 -7.36 -6.71
CA ILE A 26 -8.31 -8.25 -5.55
C ILE A 26 -9.72 -8.48 -5.00
N ASP A 27 -10.21 -9.71 -5.11
CA ASP A 27 -11.39 -10.16 -4.37
C ASP A 27 -11.02 -10.55 -2.92
N LEU A 28 -11.65 -9.88 -1.97
CA LEU A 28 -11.48 -10.13 -0.54
C LEU A 28 -12.70 -10.84 0.05
N PHE A 29 -12.43 -11.84 0.87
CA PHE A 29 -13.41 -12.65 1.58
C PHE A 29 -13.23 -12.48 3.10
N TYR A 30 -14.28 -12.77 3.87
CA TYR A 30 -14.22 -12.66 5.34
C TYR A 30 -13.03 -13.40 5.96
N GLY A 31 -12.69 -14.58 5.42
CA GLY A 31 -11.56 -15.38 5.88
C GLY A 31 -10.19 -14.74 5.63
N ASP A 32 -10.06 -13.76 4.73
CA ASP A 32 -8.78 -13.05 4.52
C ASP A 32 -8.44 -12.11 5.70
N PHE A 33 -9.46 -11.71 6.48
CA PHE A 33 -9.30 -10.79 7.62
C PHE A 33 -9.32 -11.49 8.98
N VAL A 34 -9.59 -12.80 9.02
CA VAL A 34 -9.86 -13.53 10.26
C VAL A 34 -8.99 -14.79 10.33
N GLY A 35 -8.23 -14.92 11.42
CA GLY A 35 -7.33 -16.04 11.69
C GLY A 35 -5.85 -15.62 11.78
N ASP A 36 -4.95 -16.58 11.96
CA ASP A 36 -3.49 -16.35 12.04
C ASP A 36 -2.86 -15.95 10.70
N ILE A 37 -3.66 -15.90 9.62
CA ILE A 37 -3.22 -15.49 8.29
C ILE A 37 -3.40 -13.98 8.13
N SER A 38 -2.86 -13.19 9.06
CA SER A 38 -2.78 -11.72 8.91
C SER A 38 -2.15 -11.30 7.58
N ASP A 39 -1.36 -12.20 7.00
CA ASP A 39 -0.62 -11.99 5.78
C ASP A 39 -1.43 -12.32 4.51
N ALA A 40 -2.65 -12.87 4.60
CA ALA A 40 -3.43 -13.24 3.40
C ALA A 40 -3.70 -12.04 2.51
N VAL A 41 -4.13 -10.92 3.10
CA VAL A 41 -4.38 -9.67 2.37
C VAL A 41 -3.08 -9.12 1.79
N ILE A 42 -1.98 -9.20 2.53
CA ILE A 42 -0.65 -8.74 2.08
C ILE A 42 -0.18 -9.60 0.90
N GLN A 43 -0.28 -10.92 1.00
CA GLN A 43 0.10 -11.87 -0.05
C GLN A 43 -0.76 -11.67 -1.30
N LYS A 44 -2.08 -11.50 -1.15
CA LYS A 44 -2.96 -11.19 -2.27
C LYS A 44 -2.56 -9.91 -2.98
N PHE A 45 -2.20 -8.85 -2.24
CA PHE A 45 -1.66 -7.65 -2.87
C PHE A 45 -0.35 -7.92 -3.62
N LEU A 46 0.59 -8.66 -3.04
CA LEU A 46 1.86 -8.99 -3.72
C LEU A 46 1.68 -9.85 -4.99
N TYR A 47 0.67 -10.72 -5.04
CA TYR A 47 0.44 -11.61 -6.18
C TYR A 47 -0.55 -11.08 -7.22
N LEU A 48 -1.54 -10.29 -6.80
CA LEU A 48 -2.68 -9.89 -7.65
C LEU A 48 -2.85 -8.36 -7.75
N GLY A 49 -2.22 -7.60 -6.85
CA GLY A 49 -2.40 -6.15 -6.81
C GLY A 49 -1.71 -5.42 -7.95
N ASP A 50 -2.20 -4.22 -8.24
CA ASP A 50 -1.59 -3.29 -9.18
C ASP A 50 -1.70 -1.83 -8.68
N ASP A 51 -1.42 -0.86 -9.57
CA ASP A 51 -1.38 0.56 -9.22
C ASP A 51 -2.71 1.09 -8.69
N ARG A 52 -3.85 0.48 -9.04
CA ARG A 52 -5.16 0.86 -8.51
C ARG A 52 -5.25 0.65 -7.00
N ASN A 53 -4.44 -0.26 -6.44
CA ASN A 53 -4.37 -0.50 -5.01
C ASN A 53 -3.42 0.45 -4.27
N ILE A 54 -2.63 1.28 -4.97
CA ILE A 54 -1.69 2.23 -4.36
C ILE A 54 -2.37 3.60 -4.31
N GLU A 55 -2.96 3.95 -3.17
CA GLU A 55 -3.69 5.21 -3.03
C GLU A 55 -2.76 6.41 -2.89
N GLU A 56 -1.65 6.23 -2.15
CA GLU A 56 -0.71 7.30 -1.85
C GLU A 56 0.72 6.80 -1.91
N VAL A 57 1.61 7.67 -2.36
CA VAL A 57 3.06 7.43 -2.36
C VAL A 57 3.73 8.57 -1.63
N TYR A 58 4.62 8.24 -0.70
CA TYR A 58 5.41 9.17 0.08
C TYR A 58 6.89 8.97 -0.20
N VAL A 59 7.62 10.09 -0.35
CA VAL A 59 9.08 10.12 -0.46
C VAL A 59 9.60 11.23 0.44
N GLY A 60 10.51 10.91 1.36
CA GLY A 60 11.03 11.87 2.35
C GLY A 60 9.92 12.48 3.21
N GLY A 61 8.81 11.76 3.45
CA GLY A 61 7.65 12.27 4.17
C GLY A 61 6.71 13.18 3.36
N LYS A 62 7.02 13.48 2.09
CA LYS A 62 6.14 14.24 1.20
C LYS A 62 5.27 13.29 0.38
N GLN A 63 3.96 13.49 0.39
CA GLN A 63 3.05 12.81 -0.52
C GLN A 63 3.32 13.29 -1.96
N VAL A 64 3.71 12.37 -2.84
CA VAL A 64 4.02 12.62 -4.25
C VAL A 64 2.99 12.03 -5.21
N VAL A 65 2.17 11.08 -4.74
CA VAL A 65 0.98 10.57 -5.43
C VAL A 65 -0.21 10.66 -4.47
N PRO A 66 -1.39 11.15 -4.93
CA PRO A 66 -1.68 11.60 -6.29
C PRO A 66 -0.90 12.86 -6.67
N PHE A 67 -0.56 12.98 -7.95
CA PHE A 67 0.16 14.15 -8.44
C PHE A 67 -0.71 15.38 -8.24
N SER A 68 -0.11 16.47 -7.74
CA SER A 68 -0.80 17.75 -7.71
C SER A 68 -1.23 18.11 -9.13
N SER A 69 -2.51 18.39 -9.33
CA SER A 69 -2.99 18.99 -10.56
C SER A 69 -2.40 20.39 -10.70
N SER A 70 -1.24 20.51 -11.36
CA SER A 70 -0.75 21.78 -11.86
C SER A 70 -1.70 22.21 -12.98
N VAL A 71 -2.67 23.05 -12.63
CA VAL A 71 -3.39 23.92 -13.58
C VAL A 71 -2.59 25.18 -13.82
#